data_AF-A0A819RIJ6-F1
#
_entry.id   AF-A0A819RIJ6-F1
#
_cell.length_a   1.000
_cell.length_b   1.000
_cell.length_c   1.000
_cell.angle_alpha   90.00
_cell.angle_beta   90.00
_cell.angle_gamma   90.00
#
_symmetry.space_group_name_H-M   'P 1'
#
loop_
_entity.id
_entity.type
_entity.pdbx_description
1 polymer ?
#
loop_
_entity_poly.entity_id
_entity_poly.type
_entity_poly.pdbx_seq_one_letter_code
_entity_poly.pdbx_strand_id
1 'polypeptide(L)'
;MYDELISTILASFNPKTEKEPNIEVLITQTKVLLGTVAQKVNDITWDYSFRDKIPELLADIFAVWTLKNTQHYNAMRGTNASQAYLLMPHVAQVIAIFRILGLGYEKSTKFMGIKLTFIKRISDDLVNNLVQIGTGEGKSVVMAITACVFALVGLDVNCSCYSEYL
;
A
#
# COMPACT_ATOMS: atom_id res chain seq x y z
N MET A 1 -0.80 -9.91 -27.71
CA MET A 1 0.50 -9.71 -27.02
C MET A 1 0.31 -9.42 -25.52
N TYR A 2 -0.51 -8.45 -25.12
CA TYR A 2 -0.84 -8.23 -23.70
C TYR A 2 -1.75 -9.33 -23.11
N ASP A 3 -2.70 -9.86 -23.89
CA ASP A 3 -3.63 -10.90 -23.41
C ASP A 3 -2.95 -12.24 -23.11
N GLU A 4 -1.91 -12.58 -23.88
CA GLU A 4 -1.05 -13.76 -23.62
C GLU A 4 -0.24 -13.59 -22.33
N LEU A 5 0.23 -12.37 -22.07
CA LEU A 5 1.02 -12.06 -20.89
C LEU A 5 0.14 -12.07 -19.63
N ILE A 6 -1.06 -11.50 -19.72
CA ILE A 6 -2.07 -11.53 -18.66
C ILE A 6 -2.55 -12.95 -18.40
N SER A 7 -2.86 -13.75 -19.43
CA SER A 7 -3.27 -15.15 -19.24
C SER A 7 -2.15 -16.02 -18.67
N THR A 8 -0.89 -15.78 -19.03
CA THR A 8 0.26 -16.47 -18.45
C THR A 8 0.47 -16.10 -16.97
N ILE A 9 0.28 -14.82 -16.62
CA ILE A 9 0.32 -14.36 -15.22
C ILE A 9 -0.85 -14.98 -14.43
N LEU A 10 -2.06 -14.96 -14.97
CA LEU A 10 -3.23 -15.55 -14.30
C LEU A 10 -3.10 -17.08 -14.15
N ALA A 11 -2.47 -17.76 -15.11
CA ALA A 11 -2.20 -19.19 -15.04
C ALA A 11 -1.10 -19.56 -14.02
N SER A 12 -0.14 -18.66 -13.76
CA SER A 12 0.87 -18.84 -12.71
C SER A 12 0.29 -18.62 -11.31
N PHE A 13 -0.77 -17.82 -11.18
CA PHE A 13 -1.64 -17.76 -10.00
C PHE A 13 -2.61 -18.96 -9.93
N ASN A 14 -2.10 -20.18 -10.07
CA ASN A 14 -2.87 -21.39 -9.86
C ASN A 14 -3.21 -21.49 -8.35
N PRO A 15 -4.48 -21.34 -7.91
CA PRO A 15 -4.83 -21.39 -6.49
C PRO A 15 -4.85 -22.84 -6.02
N LYS A 16 -3.73 -23.55 -6.14
CA LYS A 16 -3.56 -24.91 -5.63
C LYS A 16 -3.14 -24.86 -4.17
N THR A 17 -4.08 -24.44 -3.34
CA THR A 17 -4.35 -24.95 -1.98
C THR A 17 -5.49 -24.11 -1.39
N GLU A 18 -6.67 -24.70 -1.22
CA GLU A 18 -7.78 -24.16 -0.42
C GLU A 18 -7.43 -24.18 1.08
N LYS A 19 -6.33 -23.56 1.47
CA LYS A 19 -6.08 -23.27 2.88
C LYS A 19 -6.60 -21.88 3.14
N GLU A 20 -7.55 -21.75 4.06
CA GLU A 20 -8.04 -20.43 4.43
C GLU A 20 -6.87 -19.52 4.81
N PRO A 21 -6.85 -18.28 4.32
CA PRO A 21 -5.77 -17.35 4.61
C PRO A 21 -5.67 -17.13 6.12
N ASN A 22 -4.56 -17.58 6.71
CA ASN A 22 -4.32 -17.47 8.14
C ASN A 22 -3.82 -16.05 8.46
N ILE A 23 -4.67 -15.28 9.16
CA ILE A 23 -4.35 -13.90 9.55
C ILE A 23 -3.11 -13.81 10.44
N GLU A 24 -2.82 -14.82 11.25
CA GLU A 24 -1.64 -14.85 12.13
C GLU A 24 -0.34 -14.97 11.32
N VAL A 25 -0.38 -15.76 10.24
CA VAL A 25 0.76 -15.89 9.31
C VAL A 25 1.02 -14.55 8.64
N LEU A 26 -0.03 -13.88 8.17
CA LEU A 26 0.08 -12.58 7.51
C LEU A 26 0.61 -11.52 8.49
N ILE A 27 0.06 -11.44 9.71
CA ILE A 27 0.58 -10.56 10.77
C ILE A 27 2.06 -10.85 11.05
N THR A 28 2.46 -12.11 11.05
CA THR A 28 3.86 -12.51 11.27
C THR A 28 4.75 -12.03 10.12
N GLN A 29 4.32 -12.21 8.87
CA GLN A 29 5.02 -11.71 7.69
C GLN A 29 5.16 -10.18 7.73
N THR A 30 4.09 -9.48 8.06
CA THR A 30 4.12 -8.02 8.23
C THR A 30 5.10 -7.62 9.32
N LYS A 31 5.13 -8.30 10.47
CA LYS A 31 6.12 -8.03 11.53
C LYS A 31 7.56 -8.28 11.07
N VAL A 32 7.81 -9.32 10.29
CA VAL A 32 9.15 -9.62 9.73
C VAL A 32 9.56 -8.51 8.76
N LEU A 33 8.67 -8.11 7.85
CA LEU A 33 8.91 -7.00 6.93
C LEU A 33 9.17 -5.70 7.70
N LEU A 34 8.38 -5.42 8.73
CA LEU A 34 8.60 -4.28 9.62
C LEU A 34 9.94 -4.36 10.34
N GLY A 35 10.44 -5.53 10.72
CA GLY A 35 11.80 -5.66 11.24
C GLY A 35 12.88 -5.15 10.27
N THR A 36 12.61 -5.15 8.96
CA THR A 36 13.52 -4.64 7.92
C THR A 36 13.27 -3.17 7.55
N VAL A 37 12.11 -2.63 7.92
CA VAL A 37 11.61 -1.31 7.48
C VAL A 37 11.46 -0.34 8.66
N ALA A 38 11.37 -0.85 9.89
CA ALA A 38 11.17 -0.08 11.11
C ALA A 38 12.36 0.81 11.37
N GLN A 39 12.06 2.09 11.56
CA GLN A 39 13.05 3.13 11.73
C GLN A 39 13.10 3.52 13.22
N LYS A 40 14.27 4.01 13.67
CA LYS A 40 14.38 4.48 15.05
C LYS A 40 13.57 5.77 15.19
N VAL A 41 12.88 5.89 16.30
CA VAL A 41 12.20 7.14 16.68
C VAL A 41 13.25 8.26 16.67
N ASN A 42 13.05 9.28 15.82
CA ASN A 42 13.92 10.43 15.54
C ASN A 42 15.04 10.26 14.48
N ASP A 43 15.21 9.09 13.87
CA ASP A 43 16.19 8.88 12.80
C ASP A 43 15.52 8.17 11.63
N ILE A 44 14.63 8.92 10.96
CA ILE A 44 13.78 8.42 9.89
C ILE A 44 14.35 8.90 8.56
N THR A 45 14.94 7.96 7.82
CA THR A 45 15.43 8.14 6.46
C THR A 45 14.36 7.65 5.48
N TRP A 46 13.89 8.55 4.61
CA TRP A 46 12.94 8.21 3.55
C TRP A 46 13.70 7.86 2.25
N ASP A 47 14.66 6.94 2.34
CA ASP A 47 15.55 6.61 1.23
C ASP A 47 14.90 5.67 0.18
N TYR A 48 15.67 5.31 -0.86
CA TYR A 48 15.20 4.39 -1.89
C TYR A 48 14.93 2.97 -1.36
N SER A 49 15.78 2.47 -0.45
CA SER A 49 15.67 1.12 0.10
C SER A 49 14.35 0.94 0.86
N PHE A 50 13.98 1.94 1.66
CA PHE A 50 12.73 1.99 2.39
C PHE A 50 11.53 2.11 1.43
N ARG A 51 11.58 3.02 0.45
CA ARG A 51 10.49 3.25 -0.51
C ARG A 51 10.15 2.00 -1.33
N ASP A 52 11.14 1.20 -1.69
CA ASP A 52 10.94 -0.06 -2.43
C ASP A 52 10.17 -1.11 -1.62
N LYS A 53 10.14 -1.00 -0.29
CA LYS A 53 9.39 -1.89 0.60
C LYS A 53 7.95 -1.46 0.85
N ILE A 54 7.59 -0.22 0.55
CA ILE A 54 6.24 0.30 0.77
C ILE A 54 5.16 -0.48 -0.01
N PRO A 55 5.33 -0.88 -1.29
CA PRO A 55 4.32 -1.68 -1.99
C PRO A 55 4.04 -3.03 -1.32
N GLU A 56 5.08 -3.68 -0.81
CA GLU A 56 4.98 -4.95 -0.08
C GLU A 56 4.21 -4.74 1.25
N LEU A 57 4.57 -3.69 1.99
CA LEU A 57 3.88 -3.33 3.23
C LEU A 57 2.41 -2.96 2.99
N LEU A 58 2.10 -2.26 1.90
CA LEU A 58 0.73 -1.92 1.55
C LEU A 58 -0.09 -3.15 1.18
N ALA A 59 0.49 -4.11 0.46
CA ALA A 59 -0.17 -5.36 0.14
C ALA A 59 -0.56 -6.12 1.41
N ASP A 60 0.34 -6.18 2.38
CA ASP A 60 0.09 -6.77 3.71
C ASP A 60 -1.03 -6.07 4.46
N ILE A 61 -0.99 -4.74 4.56
CA ILE A 61 -2.03 -3.96 5.25
C ILE A 61 -3.40 -4.18 4.57
N PHE A 62 -3.45 -4.14 3.24
CA PHE A 62 -4.69 -4.39 2.50
C PHE A 62 -5.17 -5.82 2.66
N ALA A 63 -4.29 -6.81 2.67
CA ALA A 63 -4.65 -8.19 2.94
C ALA A 63 -5.24 -8.33 4.35
N VAL A 64 -4.65 -7.73 5.40
CA VAL A 64 -5.25 -7.68 6.74
C VAL A 64 -6.63 -7.04 6.67
N TRP A 65 -6.76 -5.88 6.02
CA TRP A 65 -8.04 -5.17 5.92
C TRP A 65 -9.11 -6.01 5.23
N THR A 66 -8.80 -6.66 4.10
CA THR A 66 -9.69 -7.58 3.41
C THR A 66 -10.13 -8.72 4.33
N LEU A 67 -9.17 -9.39 4.98
CA LEU A 67 -9.44 -10.55 5.84
C LEU A 67 -10.29 -10.22 7.06
N LYS A 68 -10.06 -9.06 7.69
CA LYS A 68 -10.88 -8.59 8.81
C LYS A 68 -12.31 -8.24 8.42
N ASN A 69 -12.58 -8.00 7.13
CA ASN A 69 -13.89 -7.63 6.59
C ASN A 69 -14.55 -8.75 5.77
N THR A 70 -14.17 -10.01 6.00
CA THR A 70 -14.71 -11.19 5.28
C THR A 70 -16.11 -11.61 5.73
N GLN A 71 -16.73 -10.94 6.69
CA GLN A 71 -18.00 -11.35 7.30
C GLN A 71 -19.12 -11.55 6.27
N HIS A 72 -19.29 -10.59 5.35
CA HIS A 72 -20.27 -10.68 4.27
C HIS A 72 -19.94 -11.79 3.27
N TYR A 73 -18.67 -11.94 2.92
CA TYR A 73 -18.20 -13.01 2.05
C TYR A 73 -18.49 -14.39 2.65
N ASN A 74 -18.17 -14.57 3.94
CA ASN A 74 -18.39 -15.82 4.66
C ASN A 74 -19.88 -16.13 4.87
N ALA A 75 -20.72 -15.11 5.11
CA ALA A 75 -22.16 -15.29 5.23
C ALA A 75 -22.84 -15.69 3.91
N MET A 76 -22.26 -15.30 2.77
CA MET A 76 -22.75 -15.62 1.42
C MET A 76 -22.04 -16.85 0.81
N ARG A 77 -21.08 -17.48 1.53
CA ARG A 77 -20.42 -18.71 1.07
C ARG A 77 -21.47 -19.83 0.97
N GLY A 78 -21.69 -20.35 -0.23
CA GLY A 78 -22.64 -21.44 -0.50
C GLY A 78 -24.02 -20.98 -0.99
N THR A 79 -24.30 -19.67 -1.05
CA THR A 79 -25.42 -19.10 -1.80
C THR A 79 -24.93 -18.60 -3.18
N ASN A 80 -25.76 -17.92 -3.97
CA ASN A 80 -25.39 -17.42 -5.31
C ASN A 80 -24.04 -16.67 -5.26
N ALA A 81 -23.02 -17.26 -5.88
CA ALA A 81 -21.62 -16.80 -5.82
C ALA A 81 -21.42 -15.34 -6.29
N SER A 82 -22.36 -14.78 -7.04
CA SER A 82 -22.35 -13.38 -7.49
C SER A 82 -22.51 -12.35 -6.37
N GLN A 83 -22.93 -12.75 -5.16
CA GLN A 83 -23.12 -11.85 -4.02
C GLN A 83 -22.01 -11.94 -2.95
N ALA A 84 -21.12 -12.92 -3.06
CA ALA A 84 -19.97 -13.05 -2.18
C ALA A 84 -18.82 -12.16 -2.69
N TYR A 85 -18.62 -10.99 -2.10
CA TYR A 85 -17.52 -10.09 -2.46
C TYR A 85 -16.54 -9.90 -1.29
N LEU A 86 -15.26 -9.81 -1.62
CA LEU A 86 -14.20 -9.40 -0.71
C LEU A 86 -13.94 -7.91 -0.91
N LEU A 87 -13.69 -7.19 0.17
CA LEU A 87 -13.20 -5.82 0.05
C LEU A 87 -11.81 -5.84 -0.59
N MET A 88 -11.64 -5.07 -1.65
CA MET A 88 -10.36 -4.93 -2.35
C MET A 88 -10.05 -3.45 -2.51
N PRO A 89 -8.78 -3.05 -2.45
CA PRO A 89 -8.41 -1.67 -2.71
C PRO A 89 -8.71 -1.30 -4.16
N HIS A 90 -9.30 -0.13 -4.37
CA HIS A 90 -9.41 0.42 -5.71
C HIS A 90 -8.05 0.95 -6.17
N VAL A 91 -7.70 0.78 -7.45
CA VAL A 91 -6.39 1.19 -7.99
C VAL A 91 -6.11 2.68 -7.76
N ALA A 92 -7.14 3.53 -7.87
CA ALA A 92 -7.00 4.96 -7.60
C ALA A 92 -6.59 5.26 -6.14
N GLN A 93 -7.05 4.44 -5.18
CA GLN A 93 -6.67 4.58 -3.77
C GLN A 93 -5.19 4.24 -3.57
N VAL A 94 -4.71 3.16 -4.19
CA VAL A 94 -3.30 2.75 -4.14
C VAL A 94 -2.40 3.84 -4.74
N ILE A 95 -2.78 4.37 -5.91
CA ILE A 95 -2.03 5.46 -6.55
C ILE A 95 -2.04 6.71 -5.66
N ALA A 96 -3.18 7.04 -5.04
CA ALA A 96 -3.25 8.19 -4.12
C ALA A 96 -2.29 8.02 -2.94
N ILE A 97 -2.23 6.84 -2.33
CA ILE A 97 -1.29 6.54 -1.25
C ILE A 97 0.15 6.69 -1.73
N PHE A 98 0.50 6.13 -2.89
CA PHE A 98 1.84 6.28 -3.47
C PHE A 98 2.22 7.75 -3.66
N ARG A 99 1.28 8.57 -4.14
CA ARG A 99 1.50 10.00 -4.33
C ARG A 99 1.71 10.72 -3.00
N ILE A 100 0.91 10.42 -1.97
CA ILE A 100 1.11 10.98 -0.62
C ILE A 100 2.51 10.63 -0.09
N LEU A 101 2.90 9.36 -0.23
CA LEU A 101 4.19 8.82 0.25
C LEU A 101 5.40 9.21 -0.63
N GLY A 102 5.21 10.01 -1.68
CA GLY A 102 6.30 10.47 -2.54
C GLY A 102 6.92 9.36 -3.40
N LEU A 103 6.15 8.32 -3.74
CA LEU A 103 6.58 7.22 -4.59
C LEU A 103 6.37 7.53 -6.08
N GLY A 104 7.25 6.99 -6.93
CA GLY A 104 7.16 7.12 -8.38
C GLY A 104 7.50 8.51 -8.94
N TYR A 105 8.14 9.38 -8.13
CA TYR A 105 8.71 10.63 -8.62
C TYR A 105 10.18 10.42 -9.00
N GLU A 106 10.50 10.53 -10.29
CA GLU A 106 11.89 10.64 -10.73
C GLU A 106 12.36 12.08 -10.53
N LYS A 107 13.35 12.30 -9.66
CA LYS A 107 14.12 13.55 -9.69
C LYS A 107 15.13 13.45 -10.84
N SER A 108 14.80 14.06 -11.97
CA SER A 108 15.75 14.28 -13.05
C SER A 108 16.84 15.26 -12.59
N THR A 109 17.96 14.77 -12.09
CA THR A 109 19.18 15.56 -11.89
C THR A 109 19.79 15.90 -13.25
N LYS A 110 19.23 16.90 -13.93
CA LYS A 110 19.92 17.58 -15.04
C LYS A 110 20.88 18.58 -14.41
N PHE A 111 22.16 18.23 -14.32
CA PHE A 111 23.19 19.23 -14.14
C PHE A 111 23.79 19.53 -15.51
N MET A 112 23.59 20.75 -15.99
CA MET A 112 24.26 21.26 -17.21
C MET A 112 24.04 20.39 -18.46
N GLY A 113 22.80 19.97 -18.75
CA GLY A 113 22.46 19.22 -19.98
C GLY A 113 22.98 17.78 -20.06
N ILE A 114 23.80 17.34 -19.11
CA ILE A 114 24.31 15.97 -19.01
C ILE A 114 23.42 15.21 -18.04
N LYS A 115 22.90 14.06 -18.48
CA LYS A 115 22.16 13.12 -17.63
C LYS A 115 23.17 12.43 -16.70
N LEU A 116 23.48 13.04 -15.55
CA LEU A 116 24.31 12.40 -14.52
C LEU A 116 23.46 11.33 -13.81
N THR A 117 23.35 10.15 -14.43
CA THR A 117 22.72 8.97 -13.82
C THR A 117 23.45 8.52 -12.54
N PHE A 118 24.66 9.04 -12.27
CA PHE A 118 25.53 8.64 -11.15
C PHE A 118 25.43 9.50 -9.90
N ILE A 119 24.82 10.70 -9.93
CA ILE A 119 24.58 11.50 -8.71
C ILE A 119 23.09 11.46 -8.40
N LYS A 120 22.65 10.28 -7.94
CA LYS A 120 21.29 9.99 -7.48
C LYS A 120 21.10 10.58 -6.07
N ARG A 121 21.12 11.92 -5.94
CA ARG A 121 20.52 12.59 -4.77
C ARG A 121 19.00 12.56 -4.95
N ILE A 122 18.41 11.39 -4.75
CA ILE A 122 17.04 11.33 -4.24
C ILE A 122 17.08 12.15 -2.95
N SER A 123 16.18 13.12 -2.77
CA SER A 123 16.05 13.68 -1.43
C SER A 123 15.57 12.53 -0.56
N ASP A 124 16.38 12.10 0.39
CA ASP A 124 16.02 11.09 1.40
C ASP A 124 14.95 11.63 2.38
N ASP A 125 14.42 12.82 2.09
CA ASP A 125 13.31 13.44 2.78
C ASP A 125 11.98 13.06 2.12
N LEU A 126 10.99 12.78 2.98
CA LEU A 126 9.58 12.75 2.60
C LEU A 126 9.15 14.17 2.23
N VAL A 127 8.68 14.36 1.00
CA VAL A 127 8.16 15.65 0.55
C VAL A 127 6.68 15.75 0.90
N ASN A 128 6.23 16.93 1.31
CA ASN A 128 4.81 17.21 1.53
C ASN A 128 4.05 17.15 0.20
N ASN A 129 3.31 16.06 -0.01
CA ASN A 129 2.49 15.84 -1.18
C ASN A 129 1.01 16.02 -0.85
N LEU A 130 0.27 16.62 -1.79
CA LEU A 130 -1.18 16.77 -1.70
C LEU A 130 -1.83 15.97 -2.84
N VAL A 131 -2.89 15.24 -2.52
CA VAL A 131 -3.67 14.48 -3.50
C VAL A 131 -5.15 14.85 -3.37
N GLN A 132 -5.76 15.19 -4.50
CA GLN A 132 -7.20 15.43 -4.58
C GLN A 132 -7.92 14.14 -4.93
N ILE A 133 -8.89 13.78 -4.11
CA ILE A 133 -9.69 12.55 -4.26
C ILE A 133 -11.17 12.93 -4.26
N GLY A 134 -11.89 12.47 -5.28
CA GLY A 134 -13.32 12.70 -5.46
C GLY A 134 -14.18 12.20 -4.30
N THR A 135 -15.42 12.68 -4.22
CA THR A 135 -16.44 12.14 -3.31
C THR A 135 -16.77 10.71 -3.71
N GLY A 136 -16.88 9.80 -2.74
CA GLY A 136 -17.19 8.39 -3.01
C GLY A 136 -15.97 7.50 -3.31
N GLU A 137 -14.81 8.08 -3.64
CA GLU A 137 -13.60 7.32 -4.01
C GLU A 137 -12.85 6.68 -2.82
N GLY A 138 -13.37 6.83 -1.60
CA GLY A 138 -12.79 6.22 -0.39
C GLY A 138 -11.60 6.98 0.21
N LYS A 139 -11.72 8.31 0.34
CA LYS A 139 -10.73 9.15 1.04
C LYS A 139 -10.32 8.62 2.41
N SER A 140 -11.28 8.16 3.21
CA SER A 140 -11.05 7.64 4.54
C SER A 140 -10.17 6.38 4.52
N VAL A 141 -10.32 5.52 3.50
CA VAL A 141 -9.46 4.35 3.30
C VAL A 141 -8.04 4.81 2.97
N VAL A 142 -7.87 5.73 2.03
CA VAL A 142 -6.53 6.26 1.68
C VAL A 142 -5.83 6.87 2.90
N MET A 143 -6.53 7.67 3.70
CA MET A 143 -5.97 8.23 4.93
C MET A 143 -5.62 7.15 5.96
N ALA A 144 -6.53 6.21 6.22
CA ALA A 144 -6.32 5.15 7.21
C ALA A 144 -5.12 4.26 6.86
N ILE A 145 -5.00 3.86 5.59
CA ILE A 145 -3.88 3.03 5.14
C ILE A 145 -2.56 3.80 5.15
N THR A 146 -2.56 5.06 4.72
CA THR A 146 -1.37 5.93 4.80
C THR A 146 -0.93 6.11 6.25
N ALA A 147 -1.88 6.30 7.17
CA ALA A 147 -1.60 6.40 8.59
C ALA A 147 -1.04 5.09 9.16
N CYS A 148 -1.56 3.94 8.73
CA CYS A 148 -0.98 2.64 9.09
C CYS A 148 0.47 2.53 8.63
N VAL A 149 0.79 2.90 7.39
CA VAL A 149 2.19 2.88 6.91
C VAL A 149 3.08 3.75 7.80
N PHE A 150 2.70 4.99 8.06
CA PHE A 150 3.50 5.88 8.93
C PHE A 150 3.63 5.36 10.37
N ALA A 151 2.54 4.89 10.97
CA ALA A 151 2.55 4.35 12.33
C ALA A 151 3.44 3.10 12.45
N LEU A 152 3.37 2.20 11.46
CA LEU A 152 4.16 0.98 11.47
C LEU A 152 5.67 1.24 11.30
N VAL A 153 6.06 2.38 10.74
CA VAL A 153 7.47 2.78 10.61
C VAL A 153 7.97 3.63 11.78
N GLY A 154 7.13 3.81 12.80
CA GLY A 154 7.49 4.47 14.06
C GLY A 154 7.19 5.97 14.10
N LEU A 155 6.38 6.49 13.17
CA LEU A 155 5.92 7.89 13.19
C LEU A 155 4.64 8.03 14.01
N ASP A 156 4.50 9.19 14.67
CA ASP A 156 3.23 9.62 15.22
C ASP A 156 2.37 10.26 14.11
N VAL A 157 1.10 9.89 14.03
CA VAL A 157 0.23 10.24 12.91
C VAL A 157 -1.06 10.86 13.41
N ASN A 158 -1.30 12.10 12.99
CA ASN A 158 -2.56 12.80 13.25
C ASN A 158 -3.40 12.86 11.97
N CYS A 159 -4.58 12.23 12.00
CA CYS A 159 -5.59 12.40 10.96
C CYS A 159 -6.56 13.50 11.36
N SER A 160 -6.61 14.60 10.61
CA SER A 160 -7.55 15.70 10.85
C SER A 160 -8.77 15.55 9.93
N CYS A 161 -9.96 15.52 10.52
CA CYS A 161 -11.24 15.60 9.82
C CYS A 161 -11.85 17.01 10.00
N TYR A 162 -12.83 17.36 9.16
CA TYR A 162 -13.48 18.67 9.22
C TYR A 162 -14.40 18.83 10.45
N SER A 163 -14.91 17.73 11.00
CA SER A 163 -15.79 17.73 12.16
C SER A 163 -15.46 16.58 13.11
N GLU A 164 -15.84 16.72 14.38
CA GLU A 164 -15.69 15.68 15.41
C GLU A 164 -16.53 14.42 15.11
N TYR A 165 -17.59 14.57 14.31
CA TYR A 165 -18.44 13.46 13.90
C TYR A 165 -17.76 12.52 12.86
N LEU A 166 -16.75 13.00 12.14
CA LEU A 166 -16.07 12.30 11.04
C LEU A 166 -14.73 11.70 11.49
#